data_AF-A0A371MZX2-F1
#
_entry.id   AF-A0A371MZX2-F1
#
_cell.length_a   1.000
_cell.length_b   1.000
_cell.length_c   1.000
_cell.angle_alpha   90.00
_cell.angle_beta   90.00
_cell.angle_gamma   90.00
#
_symmetry.space_group_name_H-M   'P 1'
#
loop_
_entity.id
_entity.type
_entity.pdbx_description
1 polymer ?
#
loop_
_entity_poly.entity_id
_entity_poly.type
_entity_poly.pdbx_seq_one_letter_code
_entity_poly.pdbx_strand_id
1 'polypeptide(L)' 'MGSEPAHPPDSGREHPVRPRLASRMTTHPDGREECTIYPADATPEAQLTRWLSAFEGSFVDLDAME' A
#
# COMPACT_ATOMS: atom_id res chain seq x y z
N MET A 1 1.83 -19.45 34.06
CA MET A 1 1.71 -17.98 34.03
C MET A 1 2.82 -17.47 33.13
N GLY A 2 2.52 -17.19 31.87
CA GLY A 2 3.48 -16.66 30.91
C GLY A 2 3.29 -15.15 30.83
N SER A 3 4.32 -14.39 31.17
CA SER A 3 4.28 -12.94 31.09
C SER A 3 4.16 -12.52 29.63
N GLU A 4 3.04 -11.91 29.26
CA GLU A 4 2.90 -11.22 27.98
C GLU A 4 3.96 -10.11 27.91
N PRO A 5 4.71 -9.97 26.80
CA PRO A 5 5.65 -8.88 26.67
C PRO A 5 4.85 -7.57 26.56
N ALA A 6 4.82 -6.80 27.64
CA ALA A 6 4.28 -5.45 27.65
C ALA A 6 5.09 -4.60 26.66
N HIS A 7 4.46 -4.21 25.56
CA HIS A 7 5.06 -3.30 24.60
C HIS A 7 5.42 -2.00 25.34
N PRO A 8 6.71 -1.59 25.36
CA PRO A 8 7.09 -0.33 25.98
C PRO A 8 6.35 0.82 25.28
N PRO A 9 5.98 1.90 26.00
CA PRO A 9 5.31 3.03 25.38
C PRO A 9 6.17 3.57 24.24
N ASP A 10 5.55 3.76 23.08
CA ASP A 10 6.17 4.27 21.85
C ASP A 10 6.80 5.65 22.14
N SER A 11 8.05 5.62 22.58
CA SER A 11 8.76 6.78 23.10
C SER A 11 9.32 7.53 21.89
N GLY A 12 8.47 8.37 21.30
CA GLY A 12 8.89 9.51 20.48
C GLY A 12 9.72 9.17 19.25
N ARG A 13 9.47 8.04 18.58
CA ARG A 13 9.93 7.93 17.19
C ARG A 13 9.13 8.94 16.40
N GLU A 14 9.79 9.97 15.91
CA GLU A 14 9.26 10.83 14.85
C GLU A 14 8.84 9.88 13.72
N HIS A 15 7.54 9.57 13.65
CA HIS A 15 7.04 8.70 12.61
C HIS A 15 7.33 9.42 11.30
N PRO A 16 8.18 8.86 10.41
CA PRO A 16 8.42 9.49 9.14
C PRO A 16 7.06 9.73 8.50
N VAL A 17 6.83 10.98 8.08
CA VAL A 17 5.55 11.39 7.49
C VAL A 17 5.25 10.42 6.36
N ARG A 18 4.19 9.62 6.54
CA ARG A 18 3.80 8.65 5.52
C ARG A 18 3.30 9.42 4.30
N PRO A 19 3.81 9.11 3.10
CA PRO A 19 3.31 9.76 1.90
C PRO A 19 1.84 9.40 1.69
N ARG A 20 1.08 10.33 1.11
CA ARG A 20 -0.27 10.03 0.64
C ARG A 20 -0.16 9.07 -0.54
N LEU A 21 -0.88 7.95 -0.47
CA LEU A 21 -0.90 6.93 -1.51
C LEU A 21 -2.17 7.05 -2.34
N ALA A 22 -2.05 6.80 -3.63
CA ALA A 22 -3.16 6.61 -4.57
C ALA A 22 -3.04 5.22 -5.20
N SER A 23 -4.16 4.72 -5.73
CA SER A 23 -4.23 3.46 -6.45
C SER A 23 -4.80 3.67 -7.86
N ARG A 24 -4.38 2.81 -8.79
CA ARG A 24 -4.90 2.75 -10.15
C ARG A 24 -5.13 1.30 -10.55
N MET A 25 -6.33 1.02 -11.04
CA MET A 25 -6.71 -0.25 -11.65
C MET A 25 -6.47 -0.20 -13.16
N THR A 26 -5.86 -1.25 -13.70
CA THR A 26 -5.65 -1.45 -15.13
C THR A 26 -6.09 -2.85 -15.55
N THR A 27 -6.88 -2.95 -16.61
CA THR A 27 -7.26 -4.24 -17.22
C THR A 27 -6.30 -4.57 -18.35
N HIS A 28 -5.62 -5.70 -18.26
CA HIS A 28 -4.69 -6.17 -19.30
C HIS A 28 -5.45 -6.82 -20.47
N PRO A 29 -4.82 -6.95 -21.66
CA PRO A 29 -5.42 -7.62 -22.82
C PRO A 29 -5.85 -9.07 -22.54
N ASP A 30 -5.16 -9.75 -21.63
CA ASP A 30 -5.48 -11.12 -21.19
C ASP A 30 -6.68 -11.18 -20.23
N GLY A 31 -7.34 -10.06 -19.96
CA GLY A 31 -8.51 -9.93 -19.08
C GLY A 31 -8.18 -9.79 -17.59
N ARG A 32 -6.93 -10.02 -17.19
CA ARG A 32 -6.49 -9.90 -15.80
C ARG A 32 -6.44 -8.45 -15.33
N GLU A 33 -6.81 -8.24 -14.08
CA GLU A 33 -6.68 -6.94 -13.42
C GLU A 33 -5.30 -6.75 -12.77
N GLU A 34 -4.81 -5.51 -12.80
CA GLU A 34 -3.61 -5.07 -12.09
C GLU A 34 -3.95 -3.82 -11.25
N CYS A 35 -3.66 -3.89 -9.96
CA CYS A 35 -3.76 -2.77 -9.04
C CYS A 35 -2.36 -2.21 -8.77
N THR A 36 -2.14 -0.94 -9.11
CA THR A 36 -0.89 -0.22 -8.86
C THR A 36 -1.08 0.83 -7.78
N ILE A 37 -0.27 0.77 -6.73
CA ILE A 37 -0.22 1.73 -5.62
C ILE A 37 1.03 2.61 -5.77
N TYR A 38 0.87 3.92 -5.64
CA TYR A 38 1.97 4.88 -5.79
C TYR A 38 1.78 6.12 -4.90
N PRO A 39 2.86 6.86 -4.55
CA PRO A 39 2.74 8.12 -3.84
C PRO A 39 2.10 9.18 -4.74
N ALA A 40 0.97 9.75 -4.30
CA ALA A 40 0.19 10.71 -5.07
C ALA A 40 0.95 12.03 -5.32
N ASP A 41 1.77 12.44 -4.35
CA ASP A 41 2.48 13.73 -4.36
C ASP A 41 3.96 13.60 -4.81
N ALA A 42 4.33 12.46 -5.39
CA ALA A 42 5.68 12.26 -5.91
C ALA A 42 5.88 12.97 -7.27
N THR A 43 7.09 13.49 -7.49
CA THR A 43 7.47 14.04 -8.81
C THR A 43 7.39 12.96 -9.88
N PRO A 44 7.23 13.33 -11.17
CA PRO A 44 7.16 12.36 -12.26
C PRO A 44 8.34 11.37 -12.27
N GLU A 45 9.55 11.84 -11.98
CA GLU A 45 10.76 11.01 -11.97
C GLU A 45 10.74 10.00 -10.82
N ALA A 46 10.27 10.43 -9.64
CA ALA A 46 10.13 9.56 -8.49
C ALA A 46 9.03 8.52 -8.69
N GLN A 47 7.96 8.87 -9.39
CA GLN A 47 6.87 7.94 -9.74
C GLN A 47 7.31 6.82 -10.69
N LEU A 48 8.42 6.96 -11.42
CA LEU A 48 8.93 5.88 -12.28
C LEU A 48 9.46 4.68 -11.47
N THR A 49 9.84 4.90 -10.21
CA THR A 49 10.51 3.88 -9.39
C THR A 49 9.83 3.63 -8.04
N ARG A 50 8.87 4.47 -7.65
CA ARG A 50 8.13 4.37 -6.39
C ARG A 50 6.70 3.94 -6.63
N TRP A 51 6.52 2.68 -6.98
CA TRP A 51 5.21 2.06 -7.13
C TRP A 51 5.28 0.59 -6.77
N LEU A 52 4.12 0.03 -6.43
CA LEU A 52 3.93 -1.39 -6.21
C LEU A 52 2.71 -1.82 -7.01
N SER A 53 2.88 -2.80 -7.89
CA SER A 53 1.78 -3.38 -8.67
C SER A 53 1.53 -4.81 -8.25
N ALA A 54 0.26 -5.19 -8.23
CA ALA A 54 -0.20 -6.53 -7.90
C ALA A 54 -1.25 -6.96 -8.91
N PHE A 55 -1.15 -8.20 -9.38
CA PHE A 55 -2.13 -8.80 -10.29
C PHE A 55 -3.32 -9.37 -9.52
N GLU A 56 -4.42 -9.57 -10.24
CA GLU A 56 -5.63 -10.25 -9.80
C GLU A 56 -5.31 -11.50 -8.96
N GLY A 57 -6.03 -11.66 -7.85
CA GLY A 57 -5.78 -12.71 -6.85
C GLY A 57 -4.71 -12.36 -5.81
N SER A 58 -3.96 -11.26 -5.99
CA SER A 58 -3.01 -10.75 -4.99
C SER A 58 -3.53 -9.56 -4.19
N PHE A 59 -4.68 -9.01 -4.58
CA PHE A 59 -5.40 -7.95 -3.88
C PHE A 59 -6.88 -8.33 -3.78
N VAL A 60 -7.60 -7.69 -2.86
CA VAL A 60 -9.04 -7.89 -2.64
C VAL A 60 -9.79 -6.59 -2.87
N ASP A 61 -11.01 -6.69 -3.38
CA ASP A 61 -11.93 -5.56 -3.46
C ASP A 61 -12.62 -5.37 -2.10
N LEU A 62 -12.51 -4.17 -1.53
CA LEU A 62 -13.03 -3.88 -0.20
C LEU A 62 -14.52 -3.53 -0.19
N ASP A 63 -15.05 -3.01 -1.31
CA ASP A 63 -16.48 -2.68 -1.46
C ASP A 63 -17.32 -3.96 -1.48
N ALA A 64 -16.80 -5.01 -2.11
CA ALA A 64 -17.39 -6.35 -2.11
C ALA A 64 -17.35 -7.08 -0.75
N MET A 65 -16.67 -6.53 0.27
CA MET A 65 -16.56 -7.12 1.61
C MET A 65 -17.55 -6.53 2.63
N GLU A 66 -18.39 -5.57 2.24
CA GLU A 66 -19.44 -4.99 3.10
C GLU A 66 -20.72 -5.83 3.20
#